data_AF-G2GX86-F1
#
_entry.id   AF-G2GX86-F1
#
_cell.length_a   1.000
_cell.length_b   1.000
_cell.length_c   1.000
_cell.angle_alpha   90.00
_cell.angle_beta   90.00
_cell.angle_gamma   90.00
#
_symmetry.space_group_name_H-M   'P 1'
#
loop_
_entity.id
_entity.type
_entity.pdbx_description
1 polymer ?
#
loop_
_entity_poly.entity_id
_entity_poly.type
_entity_poly.pdbx_seq_one_letter_code
_entity_poly.pdbx_strand_id
1 'polypeptide(L)'
;MISVFDMFKIGIGPSSSHTVGPMKAGQQFVDDLIRKELISTVTRVSVEVYGSLSLTGKGHHTDKAIIMGLAGNMPDTVNIESIPKTLEEVALNQCLTLGGKNNGHEVLHQVHFSSKNGIIFHHDKNLPLHENGMQIHAFDDTKEENEKKVYSKTYYSIGGGFIVDQEHFGKTEANAPTVSYPFCSAKEILANCEENGTSISAMVMKNELEIHANTANTVNAVSPEAKVEDYFAQIWETMCSCIDQGKNTEGIFAGAVTGTPPC
;
A
#
# COMPACT_ATOMS: atom_id res chain seq x y z
N MET A 1 6.71 7.36 -18.51
CA MET A 1 6.45 8.62 -17.78
C MET A 1 5.80 8.26 -16.45
N ILE A 2 6.16 8.95 -15.36
CA ILE A 2 5.50 8.78 -14.05
C ILE A 2 4.23 9.64 -14.08
N SER A 3 3.08 9.09 -13.68
CA SER A 3 1.82 9.85 -13.64
C SER A 3 1.78 10.77 -12.41
N VAL A 4 1.01 11.84 -12.46
CA VAL A 4 0.71 12.66 -11.28
C VAL A 4 -0.02 11.85 -10.19
N PHE A 5 -0.80 10.83 -10.59
CA PHE A 5 -1.42 9.86 -9.68
C PHE A 5 -0.37 8.99 -8.96
N ASP A 6 0.82 8.86 -9.55
CA ASP A 6 1.93 8.19 -8.90
C ASP A 6 2.66 9.07 -7.88
N MET A 7 2.60 10.39 -8.07
CA MET A 7 3.28 11.37 -7.23
C MET A 7 2.45 11.76 -6.00
N PHE A 8 1.16 12.07 -6.17
CA PHE A 8 0.28 12.51 -5.09
C PHE A 8 -0.71 11.40 -4.76
N LYS A 9 -0.38 10.58 -3.76
CA LYS A 9 -1.26 9.48 -3.32
C LYS A 9 -1.90 9.80 -1.98
N ILE A 10 -3.21 9.63 -1.90
CA ILE A 10 -3.91 9.57 -0.62
C ILE A 10 -3.48 8.29 0.08
N GLY A 11 -3.21 8.40 1.37
CA GLY A 11 -2.75 7.28 2.18
C GLY A 11 -2.79 7.63 3.65
N ILE A 12 -2.35 6.68 4.48
CA ILE A 12 -2.24 6.85 5.91
C ILE A 12 -0.77 7.06 6.33
N GLY A 13 -0.56 7.98 7.27
CA GLY A 13 0.74 8.20 7.90
C GLY A 13 1.11 7.11 8.92
N PRO A 14 2.34 7.14 9.47
CA PRO A 14 3.33 8.21 9.32
C PRO A 14 4.27 8.05 8.12
N SER A 15 4.29 6.90 7.43
CA SER A 15 5.32 6.61 6.42
C SER A 15 4.79 5.86 5.20
N SER A 16 5.07 6.34 3.99
CA SER A 16 4.68 5.65 2.76
C SER A 16 5.41 4.31 2.59
N SER A 17 6.69 4.22 2.96
CA SER A 17 7.45 2.96 2.83
C SER A 17 7.18 1.97 3.94
N HIS A 18 6.87 2.44 5.15
CA HIS A 18 6.71 1.60 6.33
C HIS A 18 5.26 1.39 6.77
N THR A 19 4.31 2.13 6.21
CA THR A 19 2.87 2.02 6.51
C THR A 19 2.09 1.68 5.24
N VAL A 20 2.13 2.53 4.21
CA VAL A 20 1.35 2.33 2.97
C VAL A 20 1.77 1.07 2.22
N GLY A 21 3.08 0.86 2.05
CA GLY A 21 3.61 -0.33 1.37
C GLY A 21 3.20 -1.64 2.05
N PRO A 22 3.52 -1.85 3.33
CA PRO A 22 3.17 -3.08 4.06
C PRO A 22 1.67 -3.37 4.10
N MET A 23 0.81 -2.34 4.20
CA MET A 23 -0.65 -2.52 4.12
C MET A 23 -1.08 -3.05 2.74
N LYS A 24 -0.59 -2.44 1.65
CA LYS A 24 -0.86 -2.95 0.30
C LYS A 24 -0.38 -4.38 0.10
N ALA A 25 0.78 -4.73 0.66
CA ALA A 25 1.32 -6.08 0.52
C ALA A 25 0.47 -7.12 1.27
N GLY A 26 -0.09 -6.76 2.43
CA GLY A 26 -1.08 -7.56 3.13
C GLY A 26 -2.34 -7.80 2.29
N GLN A 27 -2.90 -6.74 1.70
CA GLN A 27 -4.10 -6.84 0.87
C GLN A 27 -3.84 -7.67 -0.40
N GLN A 28 -2.72 -7.41 -1.09
CA GLN A 28 -2.35 -8.14 -2.30
C GLN A 28 -2.14 -9.64 -2.03
N PHE A 29 -1.61 -9.99 -0.85
CA PHE A 29 -1.45 -11.38 -0.44
C PHE A 29 -2.79 -12.09 -0.27
N VAL A 30 -3.79 -11.42 0.33
CA VAL A 30 -5.14 -12.00 0.50
C VAL A 30 -5.85 -12.13 -0.85
N ASP A 31 -5.73 -11.13 -1.72
CA ASP A 31 -6.26 -11.19 -3.09
C ASP A 31 -5.64 -12.36 -3.87
N ASP A 32 -4.34 -12.63 -3.70
CA ASP A 32 -3.68 -13.78 -4.30
C ASP A 32 -4.21 -15.11 -3.74
N LEU A 33 -4.47 -15.22 -2.43
CA LEU A 33 -5.07 -16.40 -1.82
C LEU A 33 -6.49 -16.66 -2.35
N ILE A 34 -7.29 -15.61 -2.50
CA ILE A 34 -8.64 -15.68 -3.06
C ILE A 34 -8.58 -16.13 -4.52
N ARG A 35 -7.74 -15.49 -5.34
CA ARG A 35 -7.59 -15.78 -6.77
C ARG A 35 -7.10 -17.21 -7.03
N LYS A 36 -6.29 -17.75 -6.11
CA LYS A 36 -5.79 -19.13 -6.16
C LYS A 36 -6.73 -20.14 -5.51
N GLU A 37 -7.88 -19.70 -5.02
CA GLU A 37 -8.87 -20.54 -4.31
C GLU A 37 -8.28 -21.24 -3.07
N LEU A 38 -7.28 -20.63 -2.44
CA LEU A 38 -6.58 -21.18 -1.26
C LEU A 38 -7.13 -20.65 0.06
N ILE A 39 -7.83 -19.50 0.05
CA ILE A 39 -8.23 -18.80 1.27
C ILE A 39 -9.00 -19.70 2.26
N SER A 40 -9.89 -20.56 1.76
CA SER A 40 -10.72 -21.45 2.56
C SER A 40 -9.95 -22.54 3.32
N THR A 41 -8.74 -22.87 2.88
CA THR A 41 -7.88 -23.89 3.53
C THR A 41 -6.90 -23.28 4.52
N VAL A 42 -6.77 -21.94 4.56
CA VAL A 42 -5.79 -21.29 5.43
C VAL A 42 -6.28 -21.34 6.87
N THR A 43 -5.48 -21.90 7.76
CA THR A 43 -5.76 -21.92 9.21
C THR A 43 -4.95 -20.87 9.95
N ARG A 44 -3.78 -20.50 9.41
CA ARG A 44 -2.85 -19.56 10.04
C ARG A 44 -2.12 -18.70 9.02
N VAL A 45 -1.85 -17.45 9.41
CA VAL A 45 -0.93 -16.56 8.68
C VAL A 45 0.23 -16.16 9.59
N SER A 46 1.42 -16.01 9.03
CA SER A 46 2.52 -15.27 9.67
C SER A 46 3.23 -14.36 8.68
N VAL A 47 3.82 -13.31 9.24
CA VAL A 47 4.54 -12.28 8.51
C VAL A 47 5.92 -12.14 9.11
N GLU A 48 6.93 -12.14 8.26
CA GLU A 48 8.33 -11.94 8.63
C GLU A 48 8.81 -10.64 8.00
N VAL A 49 9.32 -9.72 8.82
CA VAL A 49 9.74 -8.37 8.41
C VAL A 49 11.26 -8.26 8.57
N TYR A 50 11.92 -7.72 7.55
CA TYR A 50 13.37 -7.73 7.41
C TYR A 50 13.96 -6.33 7.25
N GLY A 51 15.25 -6.19 7.56
CA GLY A 51 16.07 -5.00 7.31
C GLY A 51 15.53 -3.69 7.89
N SER A 52 15.64 -2.60 7.13
CA SER A 52 15.25 -1.25 7.57
C SER A 52 13.77 -1.16 7.97
N LEU A 53 12.92 -1.92 7.28
CA LEU A 53 11.49 -2.06 7.59
C LEU A 53 11.27 -2.70 8.97
N SER A 54 12.14 -3.64 9.36
CA SER A 54 12.08 -4.29 10.66
C SER A 54 12.58 -3.39 11.80
N LEU A 55 13.70 -2.70 11.58
CA LEU A 55 14.34 -1.84 12.58
C LEU A 55 13.46 -0.68 13.04
N THR A 56 12.75 -0.05 12.10
CA THR A 56 11.90 1.11 12.39
C THR A 56 10.40 0.78 12.44
N GLY A 57 10.04 -0.49 12.18
CA GLY A 57 8.66 -0.89 11.92
C GLY A 57 7.68 -0.56 13.04
N LYS A 58 8.06 -0.76 14.32
CA LYS A 58 7.19 -0.40 15.46
C LYS A 58 6.94 1.11 15.57
N GLY A 59 7.98 1.92 15.33
CA GLY A 59 7.89 3.38 15.34
C GLY A 59 7.06 3.94 14.17
N HIS A 60 7.04 3.22 13.04
CA HIS A 60 6.27 3.58 11.85
C HIS A 60 4.95 2.82 11.69
N HIS A 61 4.53 2.06 12.71
CA HIS A 61 3.27 1.31 12.73
C HIS A 61 3.14 0.26 11.60
N THR A 62 4.26 -0.32 11.18
CA THR A 62 4.31 -1.36 10.15
C THR A 62 3.51 -2.60 10.54
N ASP A 63 3.57 -3.01 11.80
CA ASP A 63 2.75 -4.09 12.35
C ASP A 63 1.25 -3.85 12.15
N LYS A 64 0.78 -2.66 12.56
CA LYS A 64 -0.62 -2.24 12.40
C LYS A 64 -1.03 -2.22 10.93
N ALA A 65 -0.17 -1.67 10.07
CA ALA A 65 -0.40 -1.59 8.64
C ALA A 65 -0.58 -2.97 8.00
N ILE A 66 0.28 -3.92 8.34
CA ILE A 66 0.21 -5.31 7.87
C ILE A 66 -1.11 -5.95 8.29
N ILE A 67 -1.51 -5.82 9.56
CA ILE A 67 -2.76 -6.40 10.08
C ILE A 67 -3.96 -5.82 9.33
N MET A 68 -4.03 -4.50 9.19
CA MET A 68 -5.14 -3.85 8.49
C MET A 68 -5.19 -4.23 7.00
N GLY A 69 -4.04 -4.37 6.35
CA GLY A 69 -3.94 -4.84 4.97
C GLY A 69 -4.45 -6.26 4.79
N LEU A 70 -4.02 -7.18 5.66
CA LEU A 70 -4.54 -8.55 5.69
C LEU A 70 -6.05 -8.60 5.99
N ALA A 71 -6.57 -7.65 6.76
CA ALA A 71 -8.01 -7.48 7.00
C ALA A 71 -8.77 -6.86 5.82
N GLY A 72 -8.12 -6.64 4.67
CA GLY A 72 -8.73 -6.15 3.43
C GLY A 72 -8.80 -4.63 3.30
N ASN A 73 -8.13 -3.89 4.17
CA ASN A 73 -8.10 -2.43 4.11
C ASN A 73 -7.04 -1.94 3.12
N MET A 74 -7.34 -0.83 2.44
CA MET A 74 -6.39 -0.12 1.58
C MET A 74 -6.00 1.22 2.21
N PRO A 75 -4.74 1.69 2.02
CA PRO A 75 -4.24 2.91 2.67
C PRO A 75 -5.04 4.18 2.38
N ASP A 76 -5.65 4.26 1.20
CA ASP A 76 -6.44 5.38 0.70
C ASP A 76 -7.90 5.36 1.17
N THR A 77 -8.41 4.21 1.62
CA THR A 77 -9.82 4.05 2.03
C THR A 77 -10.01 3.53 3.45
N VAL A 78 -8.94 3.26 4.20
CA VAL A 78 -9.01 2.72 5.55
C VAL A 78 -9.73 3.68 6.50
N ASN A 79 -10.69 3.17 7.26
CA ASN A 79 -11.31 3.95 8.32
C ASN A 79 -10.37 4.03 9.54
N ILE A 80 -9.71 5.17 9.70
CA ILE A 80 -8.71 5.44 10.75
C ILE A 80 -9.28 5.20 12.15
N GLU A 81 -10.54 5.56 12.39
CA GLU A 81 -11.19 5.44 13.69
C GLU A 81 -11.42 3.97 14.10
N SER A 82 -11.53 3.07 13.12
CA SER A 82 -11.73 1.64 13.36
C SER A 82 -10.46 0.88 13.71
N ILE A 83 -9.28 1.42 13.35
CA ILE A 83 -7.99 0.73 13.48
C ILE A 83 -7.72 0.27 14.93
N PRO A 84 -7.86 1.11 15.98
CA PRO A 84 -7.56 0.68 17.35
C PRO A 84 -8.41 -0.52 17.78
N LYS A 85 -9.71 -0.49 17.48
CA LYS A 85 -10.64 -1.56 17.82
C LYS A 85 -10.27 -2.88 17.14
N THR A 86 -9.98 -2.85 15.84
CA THR A 86 -9.58 -4.06 15.11
C THR A 86 -8.29 -4.66 15.67
N LEU A 87 -7.30 -3.82 16.00
CA LEU A 87 -6.04 -4.30 16.59
C LEU A 87 -6.22 -4.90 17.98
N GLU A 88 -7.08 -4.31 18.81
CA GLU A 88 -7.44 -4.86 20.12
C GLU A 88 -8.15 -6.22 20.00
N GLU A 89 -9.10 -6.35 19.08
CA GLU A 89 -9.81 -7.61 18.83
C GLU A 89 -8.84 -8.71 18.36
N VAL A 90 -7.90 -8.40 17.47
CA VAL A 90 -6.88 -9.36 17.01
C VAL A 90 -5.97 -9.75 18.17
N ALA A 91 -5.52 -8.78 18.97
CA ALA A 91 -4.64 -9.03 20.11
C ALA A 91 -5.33 -9.84 21.23
N LEU A 92 -6.62 -9.64 21.47
CA LEU A 92 -7.39 -10.38 22.48
C LEU A 92 -7.71 -11.80 22.01
N ASN A 93 -8.18 -11.93 20.77
CA ASN A 93 -8.69 -13.21 20.27
C ASN A 93 -7.60 -14.12 19.68
N GLN A 94 -6.39 -13.58 19.43
CA GLN A 94 -5.32 -14.29 18.72
C GLN A 94 -5.77 -14.81 17.34
N CYS A 95 -6.73 -14.11 16.72
CA CYS A 95 -7.32 -14.44 15.44
C CYS A 95 -7.43 -13.18 14.59
N LEU A 96 -7.26 -13.33 13.29
CA LEU A 96 -7.42 -12.27 12.30
C LEU A 96 -8.45 -12.70 11.26
N THR A 97 -9.40 -11.82 10.95
CA THR A 97 -10.27 -12.01 9.79
C THR A 97 -9.53 -11.47 8.57
N LEU A 98 -9.12 -12.37 7.68
CA LEU A 98 -8.60 -12.01 6.37
C LEU A 98 -9.75 -11.45 5.52
N GLY A 99 -9.52 -10.29 4.89
CA GLY A 99 -10.52 -9.61 4.07
C GLY A 99 -10.02 -9.37 2.66
N GLY A 100 -10.88 -9.60 1.68
CA GLY A 100 -10.60 -9.29 0.27
C GLY A 100 -11.88 -9.27 -0.57
N LYS A 101 -11.73 -9.09 -1.88
CA LYS A 101 -12.86 -9.07 -2.81
C LYS A 101 -12.70 -10.15 -3.89
N ASN A 102 -13.76 -10.90 -4.15
CA ASN A 102 -13.85 -11.81 -5.29
C ASN A 102 -15.03 -11.42 -6.17
N ASN A 103 -14.78 -11.03 -7.42
CA ASN A 103 -15.82 -10.57 -8.36
C ASN A 103 -16.75 -9.48 -7.77
N GLY A 104 -16.19 -8.57 -6.97
CA GLY A 104 -16.93 -7.50 -6.29
C GLY A 104 -17.63 -7.90 -4.99
N HIS A 105 -17.62 -9.19 -4.64
CA HIS A 105 -18.19 -9.70 -3.39
C HIS A 105 -17.13 -9.77 -2.30
N GLU A 106 -17.49 -9.39 -1.08
CA GLU A 106 -16.60 -9.46 0.06
C GLU A 106 -16.34 -10.92 0.45
N VAL A 107 -15.07 -11.25 0.68
CA VAL A 107 -14.62 -12.55 1.19
C VAL A 107 -13.94 -12.30 2.52
N LEU A 108 -14.51 -12.90 3.57
CA LEU A 108 -13.98 -12.86 4.92
C LEU A 108 -13.63 -14.27 5.37
N HIS A 109 -12.43 -14.46 5.92
CA HIS A 109 -11.97 -15.77 6.40
C HIS A 109 -11.15 -15.62 7.68
N GLN A 110 -11.59 -16.26 8.76
CA GLN A 110 -10.91 -16.15 10.05
C GLN A 110 -9.75 -17.14 10.13
N VAL A 111 -8.57 -16.64 10.53
CA VAL A 111 -7.35 -17.42 10.71
C VAL A 111 -6.74 -17.18 12.08
N HIS A 112 -5.99 -18.15 12.59
CA HIS A 112 -5.16 -17.95 13.77
C HIS A 112 -4.04 -16.95 13.44
N PHE A 113 -3.87 -15.96 14.31
CA PHE A 113 -2.88 -14.90 14.17
C PHE A 113 -2.44 -14.46 15.56
N SER A 114 -1.37 -15.08 16.06
CA SER A 114 -0.93 -14.83 17.44
C SER A 114 -0.13 -13.52 17.56
N SER A 115 -0.23 -12.85 18.70
CA SER A 115 0.55 -11.64 18.97
C SER A 115 2.07 -11.91 19.01
N LYS A 116 2.47 -13.17 19.27
CA LYS A 116 3.88 -13.56 19.38
C LYS A 116 4.49 -14.01 18.06
N ASN A 117 3.75 -14.76 17.24
CA ASN A 117 4.26 -15.39 16.02
C ASN A 117 3.55 -14.92 14.74
N GLY A 118 2.52 -14.08 14.85
CA GLY A 118 1.80 -13.51 13.71
C GLY A 118 2.68 -12.53 12.92
N ILE A 119 3.48 -11.71 13.61
CA ILE A 119 4.48 -10.83 13.00
C ILE A 119 5.82 -11.00 13.70
N ILE A 120 6.84 -11.39 12.95
CA ILE A 120 8.20 -11.62 13.42
C ILE A 120 9.12 -10.58 12.79
N PHE A 121 9.82 -9.83 13.64
CA PHE A 121 10.78 -8.81 13.22
C PHE A 121 12.20 -9.37 13.26
N HIS A 122 12.82 -9.51 12.10
CA HIS A 122 14.23 -9.88 11.96
C HIS A 122 15.09 -8.62 11.87
N HIS A 123 15.75 -8.25 12.97
CA HIS A 123 16.57 -7.03 13.04
C HIS A 123 17.99 -7.23 12.50
N ASP A 124 18.44 -8.47 12.41
CA ASP A 124 19.80 -8.90 12.04
C ASP A 124 19.87 -9.51 10.64
N LYS A 125 18.75 -9.60 9.93
CA LYS A 125 18.66 -10.22 8.60
C LYS A 125 18.08 -9.25 7.58
N ASN A 126 18.65 -9.32 6.38
CA ASN A 126 18.18 -8.61 5.20
C ASN A 126 17.77 -9.61 4.12
N LEU A 127 16.76 -9.24 3.35
CA LEU A 127 16.45 -9.93 2.10
C LEU A 127 17.38 -9.42 0.99
N PRO A 128 17.66 -10.24 -0.05
CA PRO A 128 18.76 -9.97 -0.98
C PRO A 128 18.51 -8.79 -1.94
N LEU A 129 17.26 -8.44 -2.23
CA LEU A 129 16.94 -7.49 -3.30
C LEU A 129 16.73 -6.06 -2.80
N HIS A 130 16.27 -5.86 -1.56
CA HIS A 130 16.01 -4.54 -1.01
C HIS A 130 15.95 -4.57 0.53
N GLU A 131 16.33 -3.46 1.17
CA GLU A 131 16.40 -3.34 2.63
C GLU A 131 15.02 -3.37 3.33
N ASN A 132 13.97 -2.94 2.63
CA ASN A 132 12.60 -2.96 3.13
C ASN A 132 11.87 -4.21 2.61
N GLY A 133 12.18 -5.35 3.23
CA GLY A 133 11.67 -6.64 2.80
C GLY A 133 10.64 -7.23 3.78
N MET A 134 9.65 -7.92 3.23
CA MET A 134 8.64 -8.64 4.01
C MET A 134 8.27 -9.96 3.33
N GLN A 135 8.09 -11.01 4.11
CA GLN A 135 7.54 -12.28 3.63
C GLN A 135 6.22 -12.57 4.35
N ILE A 136 5.20 -12.97 3.60
CA ILE A 136 3.91 -13.38 4.15
C ILE A 136 3.71 -14.86 3.81
N HIS A 137 3.30 -15.62 4.81
CA HIS A 137 3.11 -17.07 4.73
C HIS A 137 1.70 -17.45 5.19
N ALA A 138 1.05 -18.32 4.43
CA ALA A 138 -0.21 -18.95 4.79
C ALA A 138 0.00 -20.45 4.98
N PHE A 139 -0.65 -21.00 6.01
CA PHE A 139 -0.51 -22.39 6.42
C PHE A 139 -1.88 -23.07 6.50
N ASP A 140 -1.87 -24.39 6.29
CA ASP A 140 -2.99 -25.29 6.45
C ASP A 140 -2.60 -26.36 7.50
N ASP A 141 -3.22 -26.26 8.67
CA ASP A 141 -3.01 -27.15 9.81
C ASP A 141 -4.04 -28.29 9.85
N THR A 142 -4.92 -28.40 8.84
CA THR A 142 -5.95 -29.45 8.78
C THR A 142 -5.43 -30.78 8.27
N LYS A 143 -4.21 -30.81 7.70
CA LYS A 143 -3.58 -32.02 7.18
C LYS A 143 -2.63 -32.59 8.23
N GLU A 144 -2.95 -33.81 8.66
CA GLU A 144 -2.30 -34.51 9.78
C GLU A 144 -0.76 -34.45 9.75
N GLU A 145 -0.21 -34.16 10.94
CA GLU A 145 1.17 -34.24 11.41
C GLU A 145 2.16 -33.09 11.17
N ASN A 146 1.92 -32.10 10.30
CA ASN A 146 2.73 -30.87 10.30
C ASN A 146 1.99 -29.69 9.68
N GLU A 147 2.21 -28.52 10.27
CA GLU A 147 1.86 -27.23 9.69
C GLU A 147 2.43 -27.12 8.26
N LYS A 148 1.55 -27.18 7.25
CA LYS A 148 1.97 -27.11 5.85
C LYS A 148 1.83 -25.68 5.35
N LYS A 149 2.95 -25.09 4.94
CA LYS A 149 2.94 -23.81 4.20
C LYS A 149 2.29 -24.02 2.83
N VAL A 150 1.11 -23.43 2.62
CA VAL A 150 0.33 -23.55 1.38
C VAL A 150 0.60 -22.42 0.40
N TYR A 151 0.97 -21.24 0.91
CA TYR A 151 1.35 -20.10 0.08
C TYR A 151 2.40 -19.24 0.80
N SER A 152 3.30 -18.66 0.01
CA SER A 152 4.38 -17.83 0.50
C SER A 152 4.73 -16.80 -0.56
N LYS A 153 4.83 -15.54 -0.16
CA LYS A 153 5.18 -14.46 -1.09
C LYS A 153 6.10 -13.46 -0.41
N THR A 154 7.07 -12.95 -1.17
CA THR A 154 8.03 -11.94 -0.71
C THR A 154 7.74 -10.62 -1.41
N TYR A 155 7.65 -9.55 -0.62
CA TYR A 155 7.36 -8.20 -1.07
C TYR A 155 8.47 -7.25 -0.63
N TYR A 156 8.73 -6.24 -1.44
CA TYR A 156 9.68 -5.17 -1.17
C TYR A 156 8.97 -3.82 -1.28
N SER A 157 9.14 -2.99 -0.25
CA SER A 157 8.63 -1.61 -0.25
C SER A 157 9.71 -0.65 -0.72
N ILE A 158 9.61 -0.22 -1.97
CA ILE A 158 10.69 0.51 -2.69
C ILE A 158 10.56 2.04 -2.62
N GLY A 159 9.67 2.55 -1.76
CA GLY A 159 9.44 4.00 -1.58
C GLY A 159 8.19 4.51 -2.28
N GLY A 160 7.71 5.70 -1.90
CA GLY A 160 6.50 6.31 -2.48
C GLY A 160 5.19 5.53 -2.28
N GLY A 161 5.17 4.54 -1.37
CA GLY A 161 4.01 3.66 -1.18
C GLY A 161 3.82 2.62 -2.29
N PHE A 162 4.87 2.37 -3.08
CA PHE A 162 4.94 1.27 -4.03
C PHE A 162 5.47 0.00 -3.37
N ILE A 163 4.90 -1.12 -3.77
CA ILE A 163 5.39 -2.45 -3.44
C ILE A 163 5.67 -3.20 -4.73
N VAL A 164 6.63 -4.10 -4.67
CA VAL A 164 6.94 -5.03 -5.75
C VAL A 164 7.17 -6.40 -5.14
N ASP A 165 6.65 -7.45 -5.77
CA ASP A 165 6.99 -8.80 -5.34
C ASP A 165 8.40 -9.18 -5.82
N GLN A 166 8.96 -10.25 -5.25
CA GLN A 166 10.31 -10.69 -5.60
C GLN A 166 10.47 -11.06 -7.07
N GLU A 167 9.46 -11.66 -7.69
CA GLU A 167 9.51 -12.11 -9.09
C GLU A 167 9.47 -10.95 -10.09
N HIS A 168 8.95 -9.79 -9.69
CA HIS A 168 8.86 -8.57 -10.50
C HIS A 168 9.91 -7.51 -10.12
N PHE A 169 10.75 -7.75 -9.11
CA PHE A 169 11.78 -6.79 -8.71
C PHE A 169 12.75 -6.46 -9.86
N GLY A 170 12.94 -5.17 -10.14
CA GLY A 170 13.83 -4.69 -11.20
C GLY A 170 13.32 -4.94 -12.63
N LYS A 171 12.12 -5.49 -12.80
CA LYS A 171 11.48 -5.60 -14.12
C LYS A 171 10.69 -4.32 -14.38
N THR A 172 10.96 -3.69 -15.51
CA THR A 172 10.13 -2.61 -16.02
C THR A 172 8.76 -3.19 -16.38
N GLU A 173 7.67 -2.59 -15.90
CA GLU A 173 6.35 -2.99 -16.39
C GLU A 173 6.30 -2.81 -17.91
N ALA A 174 5.95 -3.87 -18.62
CA ALA A 174 5.94 -3.90 -20.09
C ALA A 174 4.91 -2.94 -20.72
N ASN A 175 4.08 -2.29 -19.91
CA ASN A 175 2.95 -1.46 -20.31
C ASN A 175 3.14 0.01 -19.94
N ALA A 176 4.34 0.56 -20.11
CA ALA A 176 4.52 2.01 -19.97
C ALA A 176 3.57 2.74 -20.94
N PRO A 177 2.72 3.66 -20.46
CA PRO A 177 1.76 4.31 -21.32
C PRO A 177 2.48 5.12 -22.40
N THR A 178 2.05 4.95 -23.65
CA THR A 178 2.53 5.75 -24.76
C THR A 178 1.80 7.08 -24.72
N VAL A 179 2.54 8.18 -24.62
CA VAL A 179 2.01 9.54 -24.54
C VAL A 179 2.61 10.39 -25.66
N SER A 180 1.90 11.43 -26.07
CA SER A 180 2.26 12.34 -27.17
C SER A 180 3.51 13.16 -26.88
N TYR A 181 3.78 13.48 -25.62
CA TYR A 181 4.91 14.32 -25.24
C TYR A 181 5.80 13.63 -24.19
N PRO A 182 6.47 12.51 -24.52
CA PRO A 182 7.34 11.83 -23.58
C PRO A 182 8.58 12.70 -23.30
N PHE A 183 9.07 12.66 -22.05
CA PHE A 183 10.30 13.33 -21.66
C PHE A 183 11.04 12.54 -20.57
N CYS A 184 12.36 12.61 -20.61
CA CYS A 184 13.29 12.04 -19.63
C CYS A 184 14.21 13.10 -19.01
N SER A 185 14.16 14.35 -19.48
CA SER A 185 14.97 15.45 -18.95
C SER A 185 14.23 16.79 -18.94
N ALA A 186 14.69 17.69 -18.07
CA ALA A 186 14.20 19.07 -18.04
C ALA A 186 14.43 19.80 -19.38
N LYS A 187 15.47 19.43 -20.13
CA LYS A 187 15.75 20.02 -21.45
C LYS A 187 14.70 19.59 -22.48
N GLU A 188 14.31 18.32 -22.49
CA GLU A 188 13.29 17.79 -23.40
C GLU A 188 11.91 18.40 -23.16
N ILE A 189 11.48 18.50 -21.90
CA ILE A 189 10.16 19.08 -21.60
C ILE A 189 10.10 20.57 -21.98
N LEU A 190 11.18 21.32 -21.80
CA LEU A 190 11.22 22.73 -22.23
C LEU A 190 11.22 22.87 -23.75
N ALA A 191 11.97 22.03 -24.48
CA ALA A 191 11.97 22.04 -25.93
C ALA A 191 10.58 21.70 -26.51
N ASN A 192 9.91 20.68 -25.96
CA ASN A 192 8.55 20.32 -26.36
C ASN A 192 7.55 21.46 -26.09
N CYS A 193 7.68 22.18 -24.96
CA CYS A 193 6.87 23.35 -24.66
C CYS A 193 7.07 24.49 -25.66
N GLU A 194 8.32 24.78 -26.03
CA GLU A 194 8.66 25.82 -27.02
C GLU A 194 8.11 25.48 -28.41
N GLU A 195 8.27 24.23 -28.84
CA GLU A 195 7.80 23.76 -30.16
C GLU A 195 6.27 23.79 -30.28
N ASN A 196 5.56 23.45 -29.20
CA ASN A 196 4.09 23.33 -29.21
C ASN A 196 3.36 24.57 -28.70
N GLY A 197 4.08 25.59 -28.21
CA GLY A 197 3.49 26.81 -27.65
C GLY A 197 2.63 26.55 -26.39
N THR A 198 2.98 25.54 -25.59
CA THR A 198 2.20 25.11 -24.41
C THR A 198 3.01 25.25 -23.12
N SER A 199 2.35 25.59 -22.02
CA SER A 199 2.99 25.52 -20.69
C SER A 199 3.32 24.07 -20.31
N ILE A 200 4.24 23.90 -19.35
CA ILE A 200 4.56 22.58 -18.78
C ILE A 200 3.31 21.90 -18.24
N SER A 201 2.46 22.63 -17.51
CA SER A 201 1.22 22.08 -16.93
C SER A 201 0.23 21.61 -17.99
N ALA A 202 0.05 22.36 -19.08
CA ALA A 202 -0.81 21.96 -20.18
C ALA A 202 -0.30 20.71 -20.89
N MET A 203 1.03 20.57 -21.03
CA MET A 203 1.63 19.40 -21.65
C MET A 203 1.56 18.15 -20.77
N VAL A 204 1.82 18.29 -19.47
CA VAL A 204 1.61 17.20 -18.50
C VAL A 204 0.15 16.79 -18.46
N MET A 205 -0.79 17.74 -18.43
CA MET A 205 -2.22 17.45 -18.50
C MET A 205 -2.58 16.61 -19.74
N LYS A 206 -2.10 16.99 -20.93
CA LYS A 206 -2.33 16.18 -22.15
C LYS A 206 -1.82 14.74 -22.01
N ASN A 207 -0.61 14.56 -21.48
CA ASN A 207 -0.07 13.22 -21.25
C ASN A 207 -0.92 12.44 -20.23
N GLU A 208 -1.37 13.05 -19.13
CA GLU A 208 -2.24 12.38 -18.14
C GLU A 208 -3.58 11.95 -18.74
N LEU A 209 -4.20 12.81 -19.55
CA LEU A 209 -5.44 12.47 -20.25
C LEU A 209 -5.26 11.25 -21.15
N GLU A 210 -4.13 11.15 -21.86
CA GLU A 210 -3.82 9.98 -22.70
C GLU A 210 -3.56 8.71 -21.87
N ILE A 211 -2.83 8.83 -20.75
CA ILE A 211 -2.62 7.72 -19.81
C ILE A 211 -3.96 7.16 -19.34
N HIS A 212 -4.91 8.03 -19.01
CA HIS A 212 -6.23 7.63 -18.50
C HIS A 212 -7.24 7.26 -19.59
N ALA A 213 -7.11 7.79 -20.80
CA ALA A 213 -7.90 7.36 -21.96
C ALA A 213 -7.58 5.91 -22.33
N ASN A 214 -6.30 5.54 -22.31
CA ASN A 214 -5.84 4.19 -22.65
C ASN A 214 -6.29 3.11 -21.65
N THR A 215 -6.79 3.50 -20.47
CA THR A 215 -7.30 2.60 -19.42
C THR A 215 -8.83 2.55 -19.34
N ALA A 216 -9.55 3.35 -20.13
CA ALA A 216 -11.01 3.57 -20.03
C ALA A 216 -11.87 2.60 -20.87
N ASN A 217 -11.46 1.33 -21.04
CA ASN A 217 -12.18 0.34 -21.86
C ASN A 217 -13.41 -0.32 -21.18
N THR A 218 -14.20 0.43 -20.40
CA THR A 218 -15.41 -0.12 -19.73
C THR A 218 -16.67 0.69 -20.03
N VAL A 219 -17.82 0.01 -20.06
CA VAL A 219 -19.12 0.46 -20.59
C VAL A 219 -19.77 1.63 -19.81
N ASN A 220 -19.12 2.12 -18.76
CA ASN A 220 -19.53 3.27 -17.92
C ASN A 220 -18.35 4.21 -17.60
N ALA A 221 -17.37 4.34 -18.50
CA ALA A 221 -16.16 5.10 -18.22
C ALA A 221 -16.43 6.61 -18.08
N VAL A 222 -16.05 7.17 -16.93
CA VAL A 222 -15.87 8.62 -16.72
C VAL A 222 -14.87 9.15 -17.75
N SER A 223 -15.09 10.35 -18.30
CA SER A 223 -14.14 10.91 -19.26
C SER A 223 -12.76 11.08 -18.60
N PRO A 224 -11.65 10.93 -19.35
CA PRO A 224 -10.31 11.12 -18.80
C PRO A 224 -10.15 12.48 -18.10
N GLU A 225 -10.78 13.52 -18.64
CA GLU A 225 -10.79 14.87 -18.05
C GLU A 225 -11.44 14.88 -16.68
N ALA A 226 -12.68 14.38 -16.58
CA ALA A 226 -13.41 14.32 -15.31
C ALA A 226 -12.66 13.46 -14.29
N LYS A 227 -12.05 12.34 -14.72
CA LYS A 227 -11.25 11.49 -13.84
C LYS A 227 -10.03 12.21 -13.25
N VAL A 228 -9.32 13.00 -14.06
CA VAL A 228 -8.17 13.77 -13.61
C VAL A 228 -8.61 14.92 -12.69
N GLU A 229 -9.68 15.64 -13.05
CA GLU A 229 -10.22 16.74 -12.24
C GLU A 229 -10.74 16.25 -10.88
N ASP A 230 -11.56 15.20 -10.86
CA ASP A 230 -12.10 14.59 -9.64
C ASP A 230 -10.98 14.14 -8.71
N TYR A 231 -9.91 13.57 -9.27
CA TYR A 231 -8.75 13.14 -8.47
C TYR A 231 -8.02 14.31 -7.82
N PHE A 232 -7.75 15.39 -8.58
CA PHE A 232 -7.13 16.58 -8.00
C PHE A 232 -8.02 17.26 -6.96
N ALA A 233 -9.33 17.30 -7.19
CA ALA A 233 -10.29 17.77 -6.18
C ALA A 233 -10.21 16.92 -4.91
N GLN A 234 -10.18 15.60 -5.04
CA GLN A 234 -10.04 14.68 -3.91
C GLN A 234 -8.73 14.90 -3.13
N ILE A 235 -7.61 15.09 -3.83
CA ILE A 235 -6.31 15.41 -3.20
C ILE A 235 -6.40 16.73 -2.43
N TRP A 236 -6.96 17.77 -3.04
CA TRP A 236 -7.14 19.07 -2.41
C TRP A 236 -8.01 19.00 -1.16
N GLU A 237 -9.18 18.37 -1.26
CA GLU A 237 -10.10 18.17 -0.14
C GLU A 237 -9.46 17.38 0.99
N THR A 238 -8.67 16.35 0.66
CA THR A 238 -7.91 15.57 1.64
C THR A 238 -6.87 16.43 2.35
N MET A 239 -6.08 17.22 1.60
CA MET A 239 -5.09 18.12 2.18
C MET A 239 -5.72 19.16 3.11
N CYS A 240 -6.83 19.78 2.69
CA CYS A 240 -7.60 20.70 3.52
C CYS A 240 -8.11 20.03 4.80
N SER A 241 -8.72 18.84 4.66
CA SER A 241 -9.24 18.07 5.79
C SER A 241 -8.14 17.68 6.77
N CYS A 242 -6.95 17.28 6.28
CA CYS A 242 -5.80 17.00 7.14
C CYS A 242 -5.31 18.24 7.90
N ILE A 243 -5.30 19.42 7.26
CA ILE A 243 -4.94 20.68 7.92
C ILE A 243 -5.94 21.00 9.03
N ASP A 244 -7.24 20.90 8.74
CA ASP A 244 -8.28 21.19 9.72
C ASP A 244 -8.29 20.17 10.86
N GLN A 245 -8.07 18.89 10.58
CA GLN A 245 -7.90 17.88 11.62
C GLN A 245 -6.69 18.18 12.50
N GLY A 246 -5.55 18.54 11.91
CA GLY A 246 -4.34 18.91 12.64
C GLY A 246 -4.51 20.15 13.53
N LYS A 247 -5.33 21.12 13.09
CA LYS A 247 -5.68 22.32 13.88
C LYS A 247 -6.58 22.00 15.08
N ASN A 248 -7.43 20.97 14.95
CA ASN A 248 -8.46 20.64 15.95
C ASN A 248 -8.10 19.44 16.84
N THR A 249 -7.00 18.75 16.58
CA THR A 249 -6.56 17.57 17.35
C THR A 249 -5.45 17.95 18.32
N GLU A 250 -5.79 18.05 19.60
CA GLU A 250 -4.79 18.16 20.66
C GLU A 250 -4.22 16.79 21.02
N GLY A 251 -2.92 16.73 21.35
CA GLY A 251 -2.29 15.49 21.78
C GLY A 251 -0.77 15.56 21.77
N ILE A 252 -0.14 14.53 22.34
CA ILE A 252 1.31 14.31 22.25
C ILE A 252 1.54 13.30 21.13
N PHE A 253 2.49 13.59 20.23
CA PHE A 253 2.86 12.64 19.17
C PHE A 253 3.32 11.31 19.77
N ALA A 254 2.87 10.20 19.17
CA ALA A 254 3.35 8.88 19.52
C ALA A 254 4.82 8.71 19.09
N GLY A 255 5.66 8.25 20.01
CA GLY A 255 7.11 8.17 19.82
C GLY A 255 7.86 9.01 20.86
N ALA A 256 8.93 8.47 21.42
CA ALA A 256 9.68 9.13 22.47
C ALA A 256 10.37 10.41 21.95
N VAL A 257 9.73 11.56 22.08
CA VAL A 257 10.41 12.85 22.10
C VAL A 257 10.79 13.13 23.55
N THR A 258 11.83 12.45 24.04
CA THR A 258 12.48 12.87 25.28
C THR A 258 13.24 14.17 25.00
N GLY A 259 12.56 15.32 25.03
CA GLY A 259 13.22 16.57 24.67
C GLY A 259 12.49 17.90 24.79
N THR A 260 11.21 17.97 25.16
CA THR A 260 10.54 19.26 25.41
C THR A 260 10.31 19.47 26.90
N PRO A 261 11.02 20.41 27.57
CA PRO A 261 10.65 20.82 28.92
C PRO A 261 9.29 21.54 28.88
N PRO A 262 8.48 21.44 29.94
CA PRO A 262 7.23 22.18 30.03
C PRO A 262 7.52 23.69 29.98
N CYS A 263 6.71 24.41 29.20
CA CYS A 263 6.64 25.86 29.22
C CYS A 263 6.20 26.39 30.60
#